data_AF-A0A078MSH2-F1
#
_entry.id   AF-A0A078MSH2-F1
#
_cell.length_a   1.000
_cell.length_b   1.000
_cell.length_c   1.000
_cell.angle_alpha   90.00
_cell.angle_beta   90.00
_cell.angle_gamma   90.00
#
_symmetry.space_group_name_H-M   'P 1'
#
loop_
_entity.id
_entity.type
_entity.pdbx_description
1 polymer ?
#
loop_
_entity_poly.entity_id
_entity_poly.type
_entity_poly.pdbx_seq_one_letter_code
_entity_poly.pdbx_strand_id
1 'polypeptide(L)'
;MTAETDLQITRGRAALWLLYPAALLILAGCFAYGATIYDSLPDTVPTHWGGSGQPDAWAEKSFGSVFLPLLIGAGLILFLALIAAAVPLMVPAEREATAWELYRREGMIRGTIAAMGGVGVLLACILGYLTVNGWRNPEQVALWPALTGTALLLAAVVAAYALASRWARRTALARGIQPTEEEQAEDRLWVAGGFYNNPDDPHVLVPKRSGSGTGMTVNVGNAKGRAAVVVFLAVFVGIPLVLGVVLAL
;
A
#
# COMPACT_ATOMS: atom_id res chain seq x y z
N MET A 1 -9.71 24.00 18.29
CA MET A 1 -10.04 23.73 16.88
C MET A 1 -11.52 24.00 16.66
N THR A 2 -11.89 24.90 15.75
CA THR A 2 -13.31 25.10 15.40
C THR A 2 -13.76 23.98 14.46
N ALA A 3 -15.02 23.55 14.55
CA ALA A 3 -15.57 22.52 13.66
C ALA A 3 -15.45 22.89 12.17
N GLU A 4 -15.48 24.19 11.88
CA GLU A 4 -15.33 24.74 10.53
C GLU A 4 -13.93 24.47 9.93
N THR A 5 -12.86 24.63 10.72
CA THR A 5 -11.49 24.37 10.28
C THR A 5 -11.26 22.88 10.00
N ASP A 6 -11.87 21.98 10.77
CA ASP A 6 -11.75 20.54 10.57
C ASP A 6 -12.47 20.05 9.30
N LEU A 7 -13.71 20.53 9.09
CA LEU A 7 -14.47 20.26 7.85
C LEU A 7 -13.73 20.77 6.61
N GLN A 8 -13.04 21.89 6.74
CA GLN A 8 -12.28 22.51 5.68
C GLN A 8 -11.02 21.73 5.27
N ILE A 9 -10.30 21.14 6.23
CA ILE A 9 -9.06 20.38 6.01
C ILE A 9 -9.36 18.99 5.44
N THR A 10 -10.43 18.35 5.92
CA THR A 10 -10.81 16.98 5.52
C THR A 10 -11.55 16.90 4.18
N ARG A 11 -11.90 18.05 3.57
CA ARG A 11 -12.65 18.13 2.32
C ARG A 11 -11.99 17.36 1.17
N GLY A 12 -12.75 16.49 0.50
CA GLY A 12 -12.29 15.69 -0.64
C GLY A 12 -11.57 14.38 -0.26
N ARG A 13 -11.37 14.10 1.05
CA ARG A 13 -10.83 12.81 1.52
C ARG A 13 -11.69 11.62 1.10
N ALA A 14 -13.01 11.82 1.00
CA ALA A 14 -13.98 10.80 0.61
C ALA A 14 -13.65 10.09 -0.71
N ALA A 15 -13.06 10.79 -1.69
CA ALA A 15 -12.71 10.19 -2.98
C ALA A 15 -11.64 9.09 -2.88
N LEU A 16 -10.72 9.18 -1.89
CA LEU A 16 -9.69 8.16 -1.68
C LEU A 16 -10.29 6.82 -1.22
N TRP A 17 -11.48 6.85 -0.61
CA TRP A 17 -12.18 5.66 -0.17
C TRP A 17 -12.73 4.82 -1.32
N LEU A 18 -12.80 5.37 -2.54
CA LEU A 18 -13.24 4.63 -3.72
C LEU A 18 -12.27 3.50 -4.13
N LEU A 19 -11.03 3.53 -3.64
CA LEU A 19 -10.06 2.45 -3.89
C LEU A 19 -10.49 1.10 -3.30
N TYR A 20 -11.14 1.11 -2.13
CA TYR A 20 -11.59 -0.11 -1.45
C TYR A 20 -12.75 -0.83 -2.17
N PRO A 21 -13.88 -0.17 -2.50
CA PRO A 21 -14.92 -0.81 -3.29
C PRO A 21 -14.41 -1.16 -4.69
N ALA A 22 -13.50 -0.40 -5.29
CA ALA A 22 -12.87 -0.80 -6.56
C ALA A 22 -12.11 -2.14 -6.44
N ALA A 23 -11.32 -2.31 -5.37
CA ALA A 23 -10.64 -3.57 -5.09
C ALA A 23 -11.62 -4.74 -4.87
N LEU A 24 -12.70 -4.51 -4.11
CA LEU A 24 -13.74 -5.51 -3.89
C LEU A 24 -14.48 -5.87 -5.18
N LEU A 25 -14.74 -4.90 -6.06
CA LEU A 25 -15.37 -5.14 -7.37
C LEU A 25 -14.50 -6.00 -8.29
N ILE A 26 -13.16 -5.84 -8.24
CA ILE A 26 -12.23 -6.72 -8.98
C ILE A 26 -12.39 -8.16 -8.50
N LEU A 27 -12.34 -8.39 -7.18
CA LEU A 27 -12.50 -9.74 -6.62
C LEU A 27 -13.91 -10.31 -6.88
N ALA A 28 -14.95 -9.49 -6.81
CA ALA A 28 -16.31 -9.90 -7.14
C ALA A 28 -16.44 -10.30 -8.61
N GLY A 29 -15.77 -9.60 -9.52
CA GLY A 29 -15.69 -9.99 -10.93
C GLY A 29 -15.01 -11.34 -11.14
N CYS A 30 -13.87 -11.57 -10.48
CA CYS A 30 -13.19 -12.87 -10.49
C CYS A 30 -14.07 -13.99 -9.91
N PHE A 31 -14.76 -13.71 -8.80
CA PHE A 31 -15.69 -14.66 -8.17
C PHE A 31 -16.84 -15.00 -9.11
N ALA A 32 -17.49 -14.00 -9.70
CA ALA A 32 -18.57 -14.19 -10.66
C ALA A 32 -18.10 -15.01 -11.87
N TYR A 33 -16.92 -14.72 -12.40
CA TYR A 33 -16.32 -15.51 -13.47
C TYR A 33 -16.11 -16.97 -13.05
N GLY A 34 -15.51 -17.22 -11.88
CA GLY A 34 -15.32 -18.56 -11.35
C GLY A 34 -16.64 -19.33 -11.18
N ALA A 35 -17.70 -18.66 -10.72
CA ALA A 35 -19.02 -19.25 -10.60
C ALA A 35 -19.58 -19.72 -11.96
N THR A 36 -19.29 -19.02 -13.06
CA THR A 36 -19.74 -19.44 -14.40
C THR A 36 -19.02 -20.68 -14.95
N ILE A 37 -17.82 -20.99 -14.43
CA ILE A 37 -17.01 -22.14 -14.89
C ILE A 37 -16.89 -23.24 -13.85
N TYR A 38 -17.48 -23.08 -12.67
CA TYR A 38 -17.28 -23.96 -11.51
C TYR A 38 -17.60 -25.43 -11.83
N ASP A 39 -18.72 -25.66 -12.53
CA ASP A 39 -19.16 -27.01 -12.87
C ASP A 39 -18.21 -27.71 -13.85
N SER A 40 -17.54 -26.93 -14.72
CA SER A 40 -16.57 -27.46 -15.69
C SER A 40 -15.16 -27.65 -15.12
N LEU A 41 -14.90 -27.19 -13.89
CA LEU A 41 -13.61 -27.42 -13.24
C LEU A 41 -13.42 -28.92 -12.94
N PRO A 42 -12.19 -29.43 -13.03
CA PRO A 42 -11.88 -30.82 -12.68
C PRO A 42 -12.20 -31.15 -11.22
N ASP A 43 -12.34 -32.44 -10.91
CA ASP A 43 -12.62 -32.92 -9.53
C ASP A 43 -11.49 -32.60 -8.55
N THR A 44 -10.28 -32.34 -9.07
CA THR A 44 -9.13 -31.86 -8.29
C THR A 44 -8.61 -30.56 -8.87
N VAL A 45 -8.35 -29.58 -8.01
CA VAL A 45 -7.86 -28.25 -8.40
C VAL A 45 -6.53 -27.94 -7.71
N PRO A 46 -5.60 -27.26 -8.38
CA PRO A 46 -4.37 -26.82 -7.76
C PRO A 46 -4.67 -25.73 -6.72
N THR A 47 -3.97 -25.78 -5.58
CA THR A 47 -4.13 -24.82 -4.48
C THR A 47 -2.84 -24.05 -4.18
N HIS A 48 -1.70 -24.52 -4.70
CA HIS A 48 -0.42 -23.86 -4.59
C HIS A 48 0.44 -24.16 -5.82
N TRP A 49 1.31 -23.20 -6.17
CA TRP A 49 2.27 -23.32 -7.25
C TRP A 49 3.67 -23.02 -6.72
N GLY A 50 4.62 -23.87 -7.10
CA GLY A 50 6.03 -23.69 -6.77
C GLY A 50 6.66 -22.53 -7.57
N GLY A 51 7.94 -22.26 -7.31
CA GLY A 51 8.67 -21.15 -7.95
C GLY A 51 8.73 -21.22 -9.47
N SER A 52 8.60 -22.40 -10.09
CA SER A 52 8.53 -22.56 -11.56
C SER A 52 7.15 -22.26 -12.15
N GLY A 53 6.17 -21.91 -11.32
CA GLY A 53 4.77 -21.74 -11.74
C GLY A 53 4.04 -23.07 -11.97
N GLN A 54 4.65 -24.21 -11.62
CA GLN A 54 4.03 -25.53 -11.67
C GLN A 54 3.31 -25.84 -10.34
N PRO A 55 2.13 -26.49 -10.37
CA PRO A 55 1.40 -26.83 -9.16
C PRO A 55 2.14 -27.89 -8.34
N ASP A 56 2.31 -27.64 -7.05
CA ASP A 56 2.94 -28.56 -6.09
C ASP A 56 2.00 -28.96 -4.94
N ALA A 57 0.79 -28.39 -4.89
CA ALA A 57 -0.29 -28.81 -4.01
C ALA A 57 -1.66 -28.79 -4.71
N TRP A 58 -2.51 -29.74 -4.33
CA TRP A 58 -3.82 -29.99 -4.94
C TRP A 58 -4.86 -30.26 -3.85
N ALA A 59 -6.13 -30.01 -4.17
CA ALA A 59 -7.27 -30.34 -3.31
C ALA A 59 -8.48 -30.82 -4.13
N GLU A 60 -9.39 -31.55 -3.50
CA GLU A 60 -10.70 -31.86 -4.09
C GLU A 60 -11.48 -30.56 -4.38
N LYS A 61 -12.24 -30.57 -5.48
CA LYS A 61 -13.09 -29.45 -5.88
C LYS A 61 -14.18 -29.23 -4.84
N SER A 62 -14.18 -28.03 -4.28
CA SER A 62 -15.20 -27.56 -3.36
C SER A 62 -15.31 -26.04 -3.48
N PHE A 63 -16.39 -25.48 -2.92
CA PHE A 63 -16.53 -24.04 -2.82
C PHE A 63 -15.32 -23.40 -2.11
N GLY A 64 -14.81 -24.05 -1.07
CA GLY A 64 -13.65 -23.59 -0.32
C GLY A 64 -12.37 -23.61 -1.14
N SER A 65 -12.02 -24.73 -1.77
CA SER A 65 -10.78 -24.84 -2.55
C SER A 65 -10.74 -23.90 -3.75
N VAL A 66 -11.90 -23.56 -4.33
CA VAL A 66 -11.99 -22.67 -5.49
C VAL A 66 -12.05 -21.18 -5.10
N PHE A 67 -12.86 -20.80 -4.12
CA PHE A 67 -13.19 -19.39 -3.86
C PHE A 67 -12.56 -18.79 -2.60
N LEU A 68 -12.04 -19.60 -1.68
CA LEU A 68 -11.48 -19.11 -0.43
C LEU A 68 -10.34 -18.08 -0.63
N PRO A 69 -9.43 -18.20 -1.60
CA PRO A 69 -8.42 -17.17 -1.86
C PRO A 69 -9.03 -15.78 -2.14
N LEU A 70 -10.12 -15.71 -2.90
CA LEU A 70 -10.82 -14.46 -3.19
C LEU A 70 -11.53 -13.91 -1.94
N LEU A 71 -12.12 -14.78 -1.12
CA LEU A 71 -12.77 -14.38 0.13
C LEU A 71 -11.76 -13.86 1.17
N ILE A 72 -10.60 -14.51 1.28
CA ILE A 72 -9.48 -14.02 2.11
C ILE A 72 -9.03 -12.65 1.61
N GLY A 73 -8.86 -12.49 0.29
CA GLY A 73 -8.52 -11.20 -0.31
C GLY A 73 -9.53 -10.10 0.04
N ALA A 74 -10.82 -10.40 -0.05
CA ALA A 74 -11.89 -9.47 0.32
C ALA A 74 -11.84 -9.12 1.81
N GLY A 75 -11.66 -10.10 2.69
CA GLY A 75 -11.48 -9.91 4.13
C GLY A 75 -10.28 -9.01 4.47
N LEU A 76 -9.13 -9.22 3.81
CA LEU A 76 -7.95 -8.38 3.97
C LEU A 76 -8.19 -6.94 3.51
N ILE A 77 -8.89 -6.72 2.40
CA ILE A 77 -9.24 -5.37 1.92
C ILE A 77 -10.14 -4.65 2.92
N LEU A 78 -11.14 -5.34 3.48
CA LEU A 78 -12.01 -4.78 4.53
C LEU A 78 -11.23 -4.47 5.80
N PHE A 79 -10.29 -5.33 6.18
CA PHE A 79 -9.42 -5.09 7.32
C PHE A 79 -8.51 -3.87 7.11
N LEU A 80 -7.91 -3.72 5.93
CA LEU A 80 -7.15 -2.53 5.57
C LEU A 80 -8.02 -1.26 5.60
N ALA A 81 -9.27 -1.33 5.12
CA ALA A 81 -10.22 -0.22 5.20
C ALA A 81 -10.53 0.17 6.65
N LEU A 82 -10.71 -0.82 7.53
CA LEU A 82 -10.94 -0.61 8.95
C LEU A 82 -9.75 0.08 9.62
N ILE A 83 -8.52 -0.38 9.35
CA ILE A 83 -7.33 0.26 9.88
C ILE A 83 -7.25 1.70 9.37
N ALA A 84 -7.41 1.93 8.07
CA ALA A 84 -7.41 3.27 7.48
C ALA A 84 -8.45 4.20 8.13
N ALA A 85 -9.61 3.67 8.51
CA ALA A 85 -10.68 4.42 9.18
C ALA A 85 -10.31 4.78 10.62
N ALA A 86 -9.52 3.94 11.29
CA ALA A 86 -9.05 4.15 12.65
C ALA A 86 -7.87 5.13 12.75
N VAL A 87 -7.11 5.36 11.67
CA VAL A 87 -5.90 6.22 11.67
C VAL A 87 -6.12 7.60 12.30
N PRO A 88 -7.20 8.36 12.00
CA PRO A 88 -7.42 9.67 12.61
C PRO A 88 -7.59 9.61 14.14
N LEU A 89 -8.06 8.48 14.68
CA LEU A 89 -8.22 8.23 16.11
C LEU A 89 -6.90 7.82 16.78
N MET A 90 -6.04 7.09 16.05
CA MET A 90 -4.76 6.61 16.55
C MET A 90 -3.67 7.70 16.56
N VAL A 91 -3.82 8.72 15.69
CA VAL A 91 -2.90 9.85 15.61
C VAL A 91 -3.69 11.14 15.87
N PRO A 92 -4.05 11.46 17.13
CA PRO A 92 -4.77 12.70 17.43
C PRO A 92 -3.92 13.93 17.09
N ALA A 93 -4.57 15.07 16.84
CA ALA A 93 -3.85 16.32 16.68
C ALA A 93 -3.20 16.74 18.00
N GLU A 94 -1.99 17.28 17.94
CA GLU A 94 -1.34 17.85 19.12
C GLU A 94 -2.14 19.07 19.61
N ARG A 95 -2.17 19.28 20.93
CA ARG A 95 -3.03 20.29 21.57
C ARG A 95 -2.76 21.71 21.07
N GLU A 96 -1.50 21.99 20.74
CA GLU A 96 -1.01 23.31 20.30
C GLU A 96 -0.58 23.29 18.82
N ALA A 97 -1.07 22.32 18.04
CA ALA A 97 -0.70 22.15 16.65
C ALA A 97 -1.02 23.41 15.83
N THR A 98 -0.05 23.89 15.05
CA THR A 98 -0.28 25.00 14.12
C THR A 98 -1.17 24.56 12.94
N ALA A 99 -1.72 25.52 12.20
CA ALA A 99 -2.47 25.21 10.98
C ALA A 99 -1.62 24.44 9.95
N TRP A 100 -0.32 24.71 9.86
CA TRP A 100 0.60 23.98 8.99
C TRP A 100 0.69 22.50 9.37
N GLU A 101 0.82 22.24 10.67
CA GLU A 101 0.92 20.90 11.23
C GLU A 101 -0.38 20.10 11.03
N LEU A 102 -1.53 20.76 11.14
CA LEU A 102 -2.83 20.14 10.88
C LEU A 102 -2.96 19.70 9.41
N TYR A 103 -2.54 20.53 8.44
CA TYR A 103 -2.52 20.13 7.02
C TYR A 103 -1.55 18.98 6.76
N ARG A 104 -0.37 19.02 7.37
CA ARG A 104 0.62 17.94 7.29
C ARG A 104 0.08 16.62 7.85
N ARG A 105 -0.56 16.66 9.02
CA ARG A 105 -1.24 15.50 9.63
C ARG A 105 -2.31 14.95 8.70
N GLU A 106 -3.14 15.80 8.12
CA GLU A 106 -4.15 15.35 7.15
C GLU A 106 -3.52 14.76 5.88
N GLY A 107 -2.38 15.30 5.42
CA GLY A 107 -1.58 14.69 4.35
C GLY A 107 -1.13 13.28 4.68
N MET A 108 -0.68 13.03 5.91
CA MET A 108 -0.33 11.69 6.39
C MET A 108 -1.55 10.76 6.43
N ILE A 109 -2.70 11.24 6.94
CA ILE A 109 -3.94 10.46 6.98
C ILE A 109 -4.38 10.07 5.56
N ARG A 110 -4.41 11.03 4.63
CA ARG A 110 -4.73 10.78 3.21
C ARG A 110 -3.75 9.83 2.56
N GLY A 111 -2.46 10.00 2.82
CA GLY A 111 -1.41 9.10 2.34
C GLY A 111 -1.64 7.67 2.83
N THR A 112 -2.04 7.48 4.09
CA THR A 112 -2.34 6.17 4.66
C THR A 112 -3.59 5.55 4.04
N ILE A 113 -4.69 6.31 3.91
CA ILE A 113 -5.92 5.83 3.25
C ILE A 113 -5.63 5.42 1.80
N ALA A 114 -4.90 6.25 1.06
CA ALA A 114 -4.55 6.00 -0.33
C ALA A 114 -3.57 4.82 -0.48
N ALA A 115 -2.57 4.71 0.40
CA ALA A 115 -1.61 3.61 0.39
C ALA A 115 -2.30 2.27 0.67
N MET A 116 -3.12 2.20 1.72
CA MET A 116 -3.87 0.97 2.06
C MET A 116 -4.89 0.60 0.98
N GLY A 117 -5.61 1.58 0.43
CA GLY A 117 -6.55 1.35 -0.66
C GLY A 117 -5.86 0.91 -1.95
N GLY A 118 -4.75 1.56 -2.32
CA GLY A 118 -3.94 1.19 -3.48
C GLY A 118 -3.30 -0.19 -3.34
N VAL A 119 -2.82 -0.53 -2.14
CA VAL A 119 -2.37 -1.89 -1.79
C VAL A 119 -3.51 -2.89 -1.95
N GLY A 120 -4.71 -2.57 -1.47
CA GLY A 120 -5.90 -3.41 -1.65
C GLY A 120 -6.24 -3.67 -3.11
N VAL A 121 -6.20 -2.64 -3.97
CA VAL A 121 -6.44 -2.79 -5.42
C VAL A 121 -5.40 -3.69 -6.07
N LEU A 122 -4.12 -3.46 -5.81
CA LEU A 122 -3.05 -4.28 -6.39
C LEU A 122 -3.08 -5.72 -5.85
N LEU A 123 -3.39 -5.92 -4.57
CA LEU A 123 -3.60 -7.24 -3.99
C LEU A 123 -4.79 -7.95 -4.67
N ALA A 124 -5.90 -7.25 -4.91
CA ALA A 124 -7.04 -7.78 -5.64
C ALA A 124 -6.68 -8.20 -7.06
N CYS A 125 -5.88 -7.39 -7.77
CA CYS A 125 -5.37 -7.74 -9.09
C CYS A 125 -4.47 -8.98 -9.07
N ILE A 126 -3.54 -9.07 -8.10
CA ILE A 126 -2.61 -10.21 -7.98
C ILE A 126 -3.38 -11.49 -7.64
N LEU A 127 -4.22 -11.46 -6.61
CA LEU A 127 -5.01 -12.63 -6.20
C LEU A 127 -6.00 -13.04 -7.30
N GLY A 128 -6.71 -12.06 -7.87
CA GLY A 128 -7.64 -12.30 -8.97
C GLY A 128 -6.93 -12.92 -10.18
N TYR A 129 -5.76 -12.41 -10.55
CA TYR A 129 -4.94 -12.97 -11.62
C TYR A 129 -4.54 -14.42 -11.31
N LEU A 130 -3.92 -14.68 -10.16
CA LEU A 130 -3.42 -16.03 -9.80
C LEU A 130 -4.57 -17.04 -9.73
N THR A 131 -5.69 -16.67 -9.11
CA THR A 131 -6.86 -17.54 -8.99
C THR A 131 -7.48 -17.83 -10.36
N VAL A 132 -7.75 -16.81 -11.18
CA VAL A 132 -8.35 -17.00 -12.51
C VAL A 132 -7.41 -17.77 -13.43
N ASN A 133 -6.10 -17.51 -13.35
CA ASN A 133 -5.12 -18.22 -14.14
C ASN A 133 -5.00 -19.69 -13.70
N GLY A 134 -5.05 -19.97 -12.40
CA GLY A 134 -5.06 -21.33 -11.87
C GLY A 134 -6.27 -22.15 -12.30
N TRP A 135 -7.43 -21.52 -12.57
CA TRP A 135 -8.58 -22.20 -13.15
C TRP A 135 -8.42 -22.50 -14.64
N ARG A 136 -7.81 -21.58 -15.40
CA ARG A 136 -7.70 -21.69 -16.86
C ARG A 136 -6.48 -22.49 -17.33
N ASN A 137 -5.38 -22.40 -16.59
CA ASN A 137 -4.09 -22.98 -16.92
C ASN A 137 -3.52 -23.67 -15.66
N PRO A 138 -4.21 -24.70 -15.12
CA PRO A 138 -3.86 -25.30 -13.84
C PRO A 138 -2.45 -25.90 -13.80
N GLU A 139 -1.96 -26.40 -14.95
CA GLU A 139 -0.64 -27.00 -15.09
C GLU A 139 0.49 -25.97 -15.01
N GLN A 140 0.25 -24.71 -15.38
CA GLN A 140 1.30 -23.69 -15.38
C GLN A 140 0.75 -22.28 -15.23
N VAL A 141 1.16 -21.58 -14.17
CA VAL A 141 0.84 -20.18 -13.91
C VAL A 141 2.07 -19.30 -14.09
N ALA A 142 1.95 -18.26 -14.92
CA ALA A 142 3.04 -17.30 -15.09
C ALA A 142 3.15 -16.39 -13.85
N LEU A 143 4.29 -16.38 -13.17
CA LEU A 143 4.46 -15.63 -11.92
C LEU A 143 4.82 -14.15 -12.13
N TRP A 144 5.34 -13.77 -13.31
CA TRP A 144 5.82 -12.41 -13.57
C TRP A 144 4.78 -11.30 -13.32
N PRO A 145 3.45 -11.47 -13.58
CA PRO A 145 2.48 -10.42 -13.28
C PRO A 145 2.32 -10.21 -11.78
N ALA A 146 2.34 -11.28 -10.98
CA ALA A 146 2.27 -11.21 -9.53
C ALA A 146 3.53 -10.55 -8.94
N LEU A 147 4.70 -10.87 -9.48
CA LEU A 147 5.98 -10.30 -9.07
C LEU A 147 6.08 -8.81 -9.43
N THR A 148 5.64 -8.44 -10.63
CA THR A 148 5.54 -7.04 -11.06
C THR A 148 4.54 -6.28 -10.19
N GLY A 149 3.36 -6.87 -9.92
CA GLY A 149 2.37 -6.31 -9.01
C GLY A 149 2.94 -6.06 -7.61
N THR A 150 3.80 -6.95 -7.11
CA THR A 150 4.46 -6.81 -5.81
C THR A 150 5.46 -5.65 -5.79
N ALA A 151 6.23 -5.45 -6.85
CA ALA A 151 7.09 -4.27 -6.99
C ALA A 151 6.26 -2.97 -7.03
N LEU A 152 5.13 -2.98 -7.76
CA LEU A 152 4.21 -1.85 -7.86
C LEU A 152 3.54 -1.54 -6.51
N LEU A 153 3.28 -2.54 -5.65
CA LEU A 153 2.75 -2.32 -4.30
C LEU A 153 3.65 -1.39 -3.49
N LEU A 154 4.96 -1.65 -3.49
CA LEU A 154 5.93 -0.83 -2.74
C LEU A 154 6.03 0.59 -3.34
N ALA A 155 6.05 0.70 -4.66
CA ALA A 155 6.04 2.00 -5.34
C ALA A 155 4.76 2.79 -5.04
N ALA A 156 3.60 2.12 -5.00
CA ALA A 156 2.30 2.73 -4.72
C ALA A 156 2.24 3.33 -3.31
N VAL A 157 2.84 2.67 -2.30
CA VAL A 157 2.93 3.21 -0.93
C VAL A 157 3.74 4.51 -0.92
N VAL A 158 4.93 4.51 -1.51
CA VAL A 158 5.79 5.71 -1.57
C VAL A 158 5.09 6.84 -2.33
N ALA A 159 4.47 6.53 -3.48
CA ALA A 159 3.74 7.50 -4.28
C ALA A 159 2.53 8.09 -3.53
N ALA A 160 1.75 7.27 -2.82
CA ALA A 160 0.60 7.71 -2.04
C ALA A 160 1.00 8.76 -0.99
N TYR A 161 2.02 8.47 -0.18
CA TYR A 161 2.53 9.43 0.80
C TYR A 161 3.13 10.68 0.13
N ALA A 162 3.92 10.52 -0.93
CA ALA A 162 4.52 11.65 -1.64
C ALA A 162 3.46 12.60 -2.23
N LEU A 163 2.43 12.06 -2.87
CA LEU A 163 1.33 12.82 -3.45
C LEU A 163 0.49 13.48 -2.37
N ALA A 164 0.20 12.78 -1.26
CA ALA A 164 -0.57 13.34 -0.16
C ALA A 164 0.18 14.44 0.60
N SER A 165 1.49 14.29 0.83
CA SER A 165 2.34 15.35 1.39
C SER A 165 2.42 16.57 0.46
N ARG A 166 2.55 16.36 -0.85
CA ARG A 166 2.50 17.45 -1.85
C ARG A 166 1.14 18.15 -1.84
N TRP A 167 0.05 17.40 -1.74
CA TRP A 167 -1.30 17.95 -1.62
C TRP A 167 -1.44 18.81 -0.36
N ALA A 168 -0.98 18.31 0.79
CA ALA A 168 -1.06 19.02 2.07
C ALA A 168 -0.34 20.36 2.00
N ARG A 169 0.92 20.36 1.55
CA ARG A 169 1.75 21.56 1.38
C ARG A 169 1.10 22.57 0.43
N ARG A 170 0.65 22.12 -0.75
CA ARG A 170 0.02 22.99 -1.75
C ARG A 170 -1.28 23.60 -1.23
N THR A 171 -2.09 22.82 -0.52
CA THR A 171 -3.39 23.28 -0.02
C THR A 171 -3.22 24.28 1.12
N ALA A 172 -2.28 24.05 2.04
CA ALA A 172 -1.96 25.00 3.10
C ALA A 172 -1.51 26.36 2.53
N LEU A 173 -0.54 26.34 1.61
CA LEU A 173 -0.02 27.54 0.97
C LEU A 173 -1.09 28.30 0.17
N ALA A 174 -1.95 27.59 -0.56
CA ALA A 174 -3.05 28.18 -1.32
C ALA A 174 -4.08 28.89 -0.43
N ARG A 175 -4.11 28.58 0.87
CA ARG A 175 -4.96 29.23 1.87
C ARG A 175 -4.22 30.28 2.70
N GLY A 176 -3.02 30.67 2.28
CA GLY A 176 -2.22 31.69 2.98
C GLY A 176 -1.55 31.19 4.26
N ILE A 177 -1.56 29.89 4.53
CA ILE A 177 -0.89 29.32 5.70
C ILE A 177 0.57 29.08 5.34
N GLN A 178 1.46 29.88 5.94
CA GLN A 178 2.91 29.75 5.78
C GLN A 178 3.50 29.00 6.97
N PRO A 179 4.50 28.13 6.75
CA PRO A 179 5.24 27.53 7.85
C PRO A 179 6.08 28.58 8.58
N THR A 180 6.29 28.38 9.86
CA THR A 180 7.34 29.11 10.61
C THR A 180 8.74 28.71 10.12
N GLU A 181 9.77 29.46 10.51
CA GLU A 181 11.16 29.10 10.18
C GLU A 181 11.54 27.73 10.73
N GLU A 182 11.10 27.40 11.95
CA GLU A 182 11.32 26.12 12.59
C GLU A 182 10.60 24.98 11.84
N GLU A 183 9.33 25.16 11.50
CA GLU A 183 8.56 24.18 10.71
C GLU A 183 9.17 23.95 9.33
N GLN A 184 9.68 25.00 8.71
CA GLN A 184 10.34 24.92 7.41
C GLN A 184 11.71 24.24 7.51
N ALA A 185 12.49 24.52 8.55
CA ALA A 185 13.76 23.84 8.81
C ALA A 185 13.54 22.35 9.03
N GLU A 186 12.54 21.99 9.85
CA GLU A 186 12.14 20.61 10.06
C GLU A 186 11.69 19.94 8.75
N ASP A 187 10.82 20.57 7.96
CA ASP A 187 10.34 20.05 6.67
C ASP A 187 11.48 19.68 5.69
N ARG A 188 12.62 20.37 5.73
CA ARG A 188 13.77 20.09 4.85
C ARG A 188 14.44 18.75 5.16
N LEU A 189 14.26 18.22 6.36
CA LEU A 189 14.81 16.95 6.78
C LEU A 189 13.98 15.74 6.30
N TRP A 190 12.82 15.97 5.69
CA TRP A 190 11.90 14.90 5.29
C TRP A 190 11.71 14.85 3.78
N VAL A 191 11.91 13.67 3.19
CA VAL A 191 11.71 13.43 1.75
C VAL A 191 10.45 12.63 1.48
N ALA A 192 10.07 12.56 0.21
CA ALA A 192 8.92 11.81 -0.28
C ALA A 192 8.91 10.35 0.27
N GLY A 193 7.75 9.88 0.73
CA GLY A 193 7.61 8.56 1.36
C GLY A 193 7.82 8.53 2.87
N GLY A 194 8.16 9.66 3.50
CA GLY A 194 8.32 9.74 4.97
C GLY A 194 9.70 9.29 5.47
N PHE A 195 10.71 9.30 4.60
CA PHE A 195 12.10 9.05 4.98
C PHE A 195 12.75 10.32 5.54
N TYR A 196 13.60 10.12 6.54
CA TYR A 196 14.43 11.18 7.10
C TYR A 196 15.68 11.36 6.25
N ASN A 197 16.17 12.59 6.12
CA ASN A 197 17.29 12.94 5.24
C ASN A 197 18.17 13.98 5.92
N ASN A 198 19.01 13.52 6.84
CA ASN A 198 20.01 14.34 7.51
C ASN A 198 21.40 13.69 7.37
N PRO A 199 22.33 14.28 6.60
CA PRO A 199 23.68 13.76 6.46
C PRO A 199 24.51 13.85 7.76
N ASP A 200 24.15 14.78 8.66
CA ASP A 200 24.86 15.01 9.92
C ASP A 200 24.45 14.01 11.01
N ASP A 201 23.31 13.33 10.84
CA ASP A 201 22.88 12.25 11.74
C ASP A 201 23.38 10.88 11.24
N PRO A 202 24.27 10.19 11.97
CA PRO A 202 24.85 8.92 11.55
C PRO A 202 23.93 7.71 11.73
N HIS A 203 22.77 7.85 12.38
CA HIS A 203 21.88 6.72 12.66
C HIS A 203 21.16 6.25 11.39
N VAL A 204 20.98 4.93 11.27
CA VAL A 204 20.21 4.34 10.16
C VAL A 204 18.72 4.45 10.41
N LEU A 205 18.29 4.14 11.64
CA LEU A 205 16.90 4.24 12.07
C LEU A 205 16.75 5.40 13.05
N VAL A 206 15.79 6.27 12.76
CA VAL A 206 15.44 7.42 13.61
C VAL A 206 13.93 7.43 13.88
N PRO A 207 13.47 8.06 14.97
CA PRO A 207 12.05 8.22 15.22
C PRO A 207 11.34 8.88 14.04
N LYS A 208 10.09 8.47 13.78
CA LYS A 208 9.21 9.18 12.85
C LYS A 208 8.96 10.61 13.33
N ARG A 209 8.67 11.48 12.36
CA ARG A 209 8.38 12.90 12.59
C ARG A 209 7.26 13.08 13.61
N SER A 210 7.38 14.10 14.47
CA SER A 210 6.27 14.49 15.34
C SER A 210 4.98 14.76 14.55
N GLY A 211 3.84 14.39 15.12
CA GLY A 211 2.52 14.52 14.48
C GLY A 211 2.25 13.55 13.30
N SER A 212 3.20 12.68 12.92
CA SER A 212 3.01 11.69 11.84
C SER A 212 2.75 10.26 12.35
N GLY A 213 2.54 10.11 13.66
CA GLY A 213 2.36 8.83 14.36
C GLY A 213 3.64 8.37 15.07
N THR A 214 3.60 7.15 15.61
CA THR A 214 4.72 6.50 16.30
C THR A 214 5.47 5.53 15.38
N GLY A 215 6.74 5.28 15.70
CA GLY A 215 7.59 4.30 15.02
C GLY A 215 8.91 4.89 14.55
N MET A 216 9.63 4.12 13.73
CA MET A 216 10.94 4.48 13.19
C MET A 216 10.87 4.67 11.66
N THR A 217 11.79 5.44 11.11
CA THR A 217 12.04 5.59 9.68
C THR A 217 13.53 5.44 9.38
N VAL A 218 13.89 5.30 8.11
CA VAL A 218 15.28 5.24 7.66
C VAL A 218 15.80 6.64 7.38
N ASN A 219 17.01 6.94 7.84
CA ASN A 219 17.75 8.14 7.45
C ASN A 219 18.51 7.90 6.13
N VAL A 220 18.00 8.42 5.01
CA VAL A 220 18.65 8.32 3.70
C VAL A 220 19.73 9.39 3.45
N GLY A 221 19.96 10.29 4.41
CA GLY A 221 20.99 11.33 4.34
C GLY A 221 22.41 10.78 4.43
N ASN A 222 22.61 9.66 5.12
CA ASN A 222 23.92 9.03 5.28
C ASN A 222 24.08 7.74 4.44
N ALA A 223 25.33 7.32 4.26
CA ALA A 223 25.66 6.18 3.41
C ALA A 223 25.09 4.84 3.93
N LYS A 224 25.02 4.66 5.25
CA LYS A 224 24.52 3.43 5.87
C LYS A 224 23.02 3.26 5.64
N GLY A 225 22.24 4.33 5.80
CA GLY A 225 20.81 4.28 5.55
C GLY A 225 20.46 4.13 4.07
N ARG A 226 21.22 4.75 3.16
CA ARG A 226 21.09 4.47 1.72
C ARG A 226 21.39 3.00 1.39
N ALA A 227 22.45 2.44 1.96
CA ALA A 227 22.77 1.03 1.79
C ALA A 227 21.63 0.12 2.31
N ALA A 228 21.03 0.45 3.46
CA ALA A 228 19.88 -0.28 3.99
C ALA A 228 18.68 -0.27 3.03
N VAL A 229 18.34 0.89 2.45
CA VAL A 229 17.26 0.99 1.44
C VAL A 229 17.59 0.19 0.18
N VAL A 230 18.82 0.28 -0.33
CA VAL A 230 19.25 -0.47 -1.52
C VAL A 230 19.17 -1.98 -1.28
N VAL A 231 19.64 -2.46 -0.12
CA VAL A 231 19.53 -3.88 0.26
C VAL A 231 18.07 -4.31 0.37
N PHE A 232 17.21 -3.49 0.99
CA PHE A 232 15.78 -3.77 1.07
C PHE A 232 15.16 -3.90 -0.33
N LEU A 233 15.40 -2.93 -1.22
CA LEU A 233 14.87 -2.97 -2.58
C LEU A 233 15.45 -4.15 -3.38
N ALA A 234 16.74 -4.45 -3.24
CA ALA A 234 17.35 -5.59 -3.90
C ALA A 234 16.69 -6.91 -3.47
N VAL A 235 16.43 -7.09 -2.17
CA VAL A 235 15.85 -8.33 -1.61
C VAL A 235 14.36 -8.46 -1.91
N PHE A 236 13.58 -7.40 -1.72
CA PHE A 236 12.11 -7.46 -1.80
C PHE A 236 11.53 -7.06 -3.16
N VAL A 237 12.34 -6.47 -4.04
CA VAL A 237 11.93 -6.08 -5.40
C VAL A 237 12.83 -6.73 -6.43
N GLY A 238 14.14 -6.50 -6.35
CA GLY A 238 15.11 -6.94 -7.35
C GLY A 238 15.14 -8.45 -7.54
N ILE A 239 15.38 -9.21 -6.47
CA ILE A 239 15.46 -10.67 -6.50
C ILE A 239 14.15 -11.30 -7.00
N PRO A 240 12.96 -10.98 -6.43
CA PRO A 240 11.70 -11.51 -6.94
C PRO A 240 11.47 -11.23 -8.43
N LEU A 241 11.75 -10.01 -8.90
CA LEU A 241 11.61 -9.67 -10.32
C LEU A 241 12.57 -10.46 -11.21
N VAL A 242 13.85 -10.53 -10.85
CA VAL A 242 14.85 -11.27 -11.63
C VAL A 242 14.50 -12.75 -11.68
N LEU A 243 14.13 -13.36 -10.55
CA LEU A 243 13.67 -14.74 -10.52
C LEU A 243 12.45 -14.93 -11.41
N GLY A 244 11.47 -14.04 -11.34
CA GLY A 244 10.28 -14.08 -12.20
C GLY A 244 10.58 -14.03 -13.69
N VAL A 245 11.54 -13.18 -14.09
CA VAL A 245 11.96 -13.07 -15.49
C VAL A 245 12.74 -14.30 -15.93
N VAL A 246 13.69 -14.78 -15.13
CA VAL A 246 14.49 -15.98 -15.45
C VAL A 246 13.59 -17.22 -15.55
N LEU A 247 12.58 -17.34 -14.70
CA LEU A 247 11.63 -18.46 -14.72
C LEU A 247 10.59 -18.36 -15.85
N ALA A 248 10.48 -17.20 -16.50
CA ALA A 248 9.58 -16.97 -17.63
C ALA A 248 10.27 -17.14 -19.00
N LEU A 249 11.61 -17.30 -19.02
CA LEU A 249 12.43 -17.55 -20.21
C LEU A 249 12.73 -19.05 -20.35
#